data_AF-I4YY89-F1
#
_entry.id   AF-I4YY89-F1
#
_cell.length_a   1.000
_cell.length_b   1.000
_cell.length_c   1.000
_cell.angle_alpha   90.00
_cell.angle_beta   90.00
_cell.angle_gamma   90.00
#
_symmetry.space_group_name_H-M   'P 1'
#
loop_
_entity.id
_entity.type
_entity.pdbx_description
1 polymer ?
#
loop_
_entity_poly.entity_id
_entity_poly.type
_entity_poly.pdbx_seq_one_letter_code
_entity_poly.pdbx_strand_id
1 'polypeptide(L)'
;MFDTAPKGTVAKITDFLPGTDKIHVENAVFSGGYVDWGTLPSSKFAIGAKAADSSDRFIYNKATGSLYFDKDGTGPAAQIEFAKLAPNLKMTAADFYIL
;
A
#
# COMPACT_ATOMS: atom_id res chain seq x y z
N MET A 1 0.15 11.08 -4.83
CA MET A 1 1.10 10.28 -5.64
C MET A 1 2.30 9.99 -4.77
N PHE A 2 2.82 8.76 -4.85
CA PHE A 2 4.02 8.30 -4.17
C PHE A 2 5.04 7.85 -5.22
N ASP A 3 6.06 8.66 -5.44
CA ASP A 3 7.10 8.51 -6.48
C ASP A 3 8.52 8.52 -5.90
N THR A 4 8.63 8.46 -4.58
CA THR A 4 9.89 8.45 -3.86
C THR A 4 9.89 7.28 -2.88
N ALA A 5 11.01 6.57 -2.78
CA ALA A 5 11.12 5.40 -1.92
C ALA A 5 10.82 5.80 -0.47
N PRO A 6 9.98 5.04 0.25
CA PRO A 6 9.62 5.39 1.61
C PRO A 6 10.84 5.28 2.53
N LYS A 7 11.35 6.43 2.97
CA LYS A 7 12.54 6.58 3.82
C LYS A 7 12.19 7.30 5.13
N GLY A 8 11.21 6.79 5.86
CA GLY A 8 10.88 7.24 7.22
C GLY A 8 9.93 8.43 7.33
N THR A 9 9.68 9.19 6.25
CA THR A 9 8.60 10.18 6.24
C THR A 9 7.27 9.49 5.93
N VAL A 10 6.32 9.60 6.86
CA VAL A 10 4.96 9.06 6.71
C VAL A 10 4.02 10.18 6.27
N ALA A 11 3.45 10.06 5.07
CA ALA A 11 2.43 10.99 4.58
C ALA A 11 1.14 10.87 5.41
N LYS A 12 0.41 11.96 5.58
CA LYS A 12 -0.92 11.95 6.21
C LYS A 12 -1.98 12.24 5.16
N ILE A 13 -2.98 11.38 5.05
CA ILE A 13 -4.13 11.51 4.16
C ILE A 13 -5.39 11.48 5.03
N THR A 14 -6.05 12.62 5.20
CA THR A 14 -7.09 12.79 6.23
C THR A 14 -8.51 12.51 5.76
N ASP A 15 -8.74 12.53 4.45
CA ASP A 15 -10.07 12.57 3.84
C ASP A 15 -10.24 11.53 2.70
N PHE A 16 -9.39 10.51 2.67
CA PHE A 16 -9.45 9.46 1.64
C PHE A 16 -10.81 8.75 1.60
N LEU A 17 -11.41 8.69 0.41
CA LEU A 17 -12.69 8.06 0.11
C LEU A 17 -12.48 6.77 -0.71
N PRO A 18 -12.52 5.57 -0.07
CA PRO A 18 -12.44 4.30 -0.79
C PRO A 18 -13.50 4.18 -1.89
N GLY A 19 -13.11 3.62 -3.04
CA GLY A 19 -13.96 3.51 -4.23
C GLY A 19 -14.03 4.79 -5.08
N THR A 20 -13.57 5.93 -4.56
CA THR A 20 -13.56 7.22 -5.27
C THR A 20 -12.12 7.66 -5.54
N ASP A 21 -11.34 7.83 -4.48
CA ASP A 21 -9.97 8.29 -4.57
C ASP A 21 -9.02 7.16 -4.98
N LYS A 22 -7.85 7.54 -5.49
CA LYS A 22 -6.77 6.62 -5.84
C LYS A 22 -5.46 7.00 -5.18
N ILE A 23 -4.77 5.99 -4.67
CA ILE A 23 -3.38 6.07 -4.25
C ILE A 23 -2.52 5.73 -5.47
N HIS A 24 -1.96 6.76 -6.09
CA HIS A 24 -1.03 6.60 -7.19
C HIS A 24 0.36 6.23 -6.67
N VAL A 25 0.91 5.13 -7.17
CA VAL A 25 2.23 4.61 -6.77
C VAL A 25 3.09 4.38 -7.99
N GLU A 26 4.30 4.92 -7.97
CA GLU A 26 5.30 4.71 -9.02
C GLU A 26 5.89 3.30 -8.93
N ASN A 27 5.77 2.54 -10.01
CA ASN A 27 6.14 1.13 -10.10
C ASN A 27 7.64 0.93 -9.86
N ALA A 28 8.46 1.79 -10.45
CA ALA A 28 9.93 1.73 -10.33
C ALA A 28 10.42 1.89 -8.88
N VAL A 29 9.61 2.54 -8.03
CA VAL A 29 9.98 2.94 -6.68
C VAL A 29 9.52 1.93 -5.64
N PHE A 30 8.30 1.42 -5.80
CA PHE A 30 7.71 0.50 -4.83
C PHE A 30 7.90 -0.94 -5.28
N SER A 31 7.48 -1.32 -6.48
CA SER A 31 7.43 -2.73 -6.82
C SER A 31 8.76 -3.30 -7.33
N GLY A 32 9.77 -2.49 -7.66
CA GLY A 32 10.94 -2.99 -8.39
C GLY A 32 10.59 -3.73 -9.70
N GLY A 33 9.39 -3.49 -10.25
CA GLY A 33 8.82 -4.17 -11.42
C GLY A 33 7.92 -5.37 -11.13
N TYR A 34 7.60 -5.70 -9.87
CA TYR A 34 6.78 -6.89 -9.51
C TYR A 34 5.26 -6.68 -9.62
N VAL A 35 4.81 -5.53 -10.12
CA VAL A 35 3.39 -5.22 -10.29
C VAL A 35 3.17 -4.62 -11.68
N ASP A 36 2.11 -5.07 -12.35
CA ASP A 36 1.71 -4.53 -13.65
C ASP A 36 1.16 -3.11 -13.52
N TRP A 37 1.26 -2.36 -14.62
CA TRP A 37 0.75 -1.00 -14.72
C TRP A 37 -0.78 -0.97 -14.61
N GLY A 38 -1.33 0.07 -14.00
CA GLY A 38 -2.78 0.23 -13.81
C GLY A 38 -3.28 -0.26 -12.45
N THR A 39 -4.46 -0.90 -12.42
CA THR A 39 -5.06 -1.31 -11.14
C THR A 39 -4.24 -2.41 -10.47
N LEU A 40 -3.98 -2.23 -9.18
CA LEU A 40 -3.26 -3.22 -8.36
C LEU A 40 -4.04 -4.55 -8.32
N PRO A 41 -3.40 -5.71 -8.62
CA PRO A 41 -4.04 -7.00 -8.44
C PRO A 41 -4.41 -7.25 -6.97
N SER A 42 -5.55 -7.88 -6.72
CA SER A 42 -6.02 -8.15 -5.35
C SER A 42 -5.03 -8.98 -4.52
N SER A 43 -4.27 -9.87 -5.17
CA SER A 43 -3.21 -10.66 -4.53
C SER A 43 -1.98 -9.86 -4.09
N LYS A 44 -1.94 -8.55 -4.34
CA LYS A 44 -0.86 -7.65 -3.90
C LYS A 44 -1.31 -6.76 -2.74
N PHE A 45 -2.54 -6.89 -2.27
CA PHE A 45 -3.12 -6.05 -1.24
C PHE A 45 -3.72 -6.87 -0.09
N ALA A 46 -3.32 -6.53 1.13
CA ALA A 46 -3.85 -7.13 2.35
C ALA A 46 -4.47 -6.10 3.30
N ILE A 47 -5.44 -6.57 4.07
CA ILE A 47 -5.99 -5.88 5.23
C ILE A 47 -5.47 -6.57 6.49
N GLY A 48 -4.72 -5.85 7.32
CA GLY A 48 -4.16 -6.41 8.54
C GLY A 48 -2.98 -5.62 9.09
N ALA A 49 -2.39 -6.11 10.18
CA ALA A 49 -1.22 -5.47 10.78
C ALA A 49 0.08 -5.71 10.00
N LYS A 50 0.11 -6.74 9.14
CA LYS A 50 1.25 -7.14 8.30
C LYS A 50 0.78 -7.93 7.08
N ALA A 51 1.70 -8.25 6.17
CA ALA A 51 1.46 -9.17 5.06
C ALA A 51 0.90 -10.51 5.55
N ALA A 52 -0.12 -11.02 4.87
CA ALA A 52 -0.74 -12.32 5.13
C ALA A 52 -0.05 -13.43 4.32
N ASP A 53 0.46 -13.12 3.13
CA ASP A 53 1.24 -14.04 2.31
C ASP A 53 2.45 -13.39 1.61
N SER A 54 3.22 -14.22 0.90
CA SER A 54 4.45 -13.82 0.20
C SER A 54 4.23 -12.89 -1.00
N SER A 55 2.99 -12.75 -1.46
CA SER A 55 2.62 -11.97 -2.64
C SER A 55 2.09 -10.58 -2.29
N ASP A 56 1.64 -10.37 -1.06
CA ASP A 56 1.23 -9.07 -0.52
C ASP A 56 2.35 -8.03 -0.64
N ARG A 57 1.99 -6.84 -1.10
CA ARG A 57 2.91 -5.70 -1.27
C ARG A 57 2.41 -4.45 -0.57
N PHE A 58 1.10 -4.22 -0.56
CA PHE A 58 0.48 -3.10 0.12
C PHE A 58 -0.41 -3.61 1.23
N ILE A 59 -0.24 -3.07 2.43
CA ILE A 59 -0.95 -3.54 3.62
C ILE A 59 -1.60 -2.36 4.30
N TYR A 60 -2.93 -2.39 4.41
CA TYR A 60 -3.66 -1.41 5.20
C TYR A 60 -4.04 -2.00 6.56
N ASN A 61 -3.47 -1.44 7.62
CA ASN A 61 -3.85 -1.74 8.98
C ASN A 61 -5.11 -0.97 9.34
N LYS A 62 -6.25 -1.63 9.16
CA LYS A 62 -7.57 -1.07 9.43
C LYS A 62 -7.74 -0.58 10.88
N ALA A 63 -7.05 -1.17 11.85
CA ALA A 63 -7.14 -0.77 13.25
C ALA A 63 -6.44 0.57 13.52
N THR A 64 -5.31 0.83 12.86
CA THR A 64 -4.50 2.03 13.11
C THR A 64 -4.62 3.09 12.03
N GLY A 65 -5.07 2.73 10.83
CA GLY A 65 -5.03 3.57 9.63
C GLY A 65 -3.68 3.60 8.93
N SER A 66 -2.68 2.83 9.39
CA SER A 66 -1.36 2.80 8.75
C SER A 66 -1.38 2.03 7.43
N LEU A 67 -0.71 2.57 6.43
CA LEU A 67 -0.52 1.95 5.13
C LEU A 67 0.97 1.66 4.91
N TYR A 68 1.26 0.40 4.67
CA TYR A 68 2.60 -0.13 4.54
C TYR A 68 2.87 -0.62 3.13
N PHE A 69 4.14 -0.53 2.75
CA PHE A 69 4.69 -1.25 1.62
C PHE A 69 5.62 -2.35 2.15
N ASP A 70 5.42 -3.58 1.69
CA ASP A 70 6.30 -4.71 1.96
C ASP A 70 6.84 -5.26 0.65
N LYS A 71 8.17 -5.29 0.51
CA LYS A 71 8.81 -5.72 -0.74
C LYS A 71 8.78 -7.24 -0.94
N ASP A 72 8.70 -8.02 0.13
CA ASP A 72 8.76 -9.49 0.08
C ASP A 72 7.61 -10.19 0.83
N GLY A 73 6.60 -9.43 1.27
CA GLY A 73 5.40 -9.97 1.90
C GLY A 73 5.76 -10.62 3.23
N THR A 74 5.49 -11.91 3.40
CA THR A 74 5.92 -12.66 4.61
C THR A 74 7.41 -12.98 4.64
N GLY A 75 8.24 -12.34 3.81
CA GLY A 75 9.68 -12.54 3.75
C GLY A 75 10.42 -11.87 4.92
N PRO A 76 11.77 -11.88 4.87
CA PRO A 76 12.59 -11.37 5.98
C PRO A 76 12.69 -9.85 6.04
N ALA A 77 12.28 -9.10 5.00
CA ALA A 77 12.32 -7.65 5.07
C ALA A 77 11.15 -7.13 5.90
N ALA A 78 11.39 -6.05 6.64
CA ALA A 78 10.32 -5.35 7.31
C ALA A 78 9.50 -4.53 6.31
N GLN A 79 8.18 -4.57 6.44
CA GLN A 79 7.29 -3.59 5.82
C GLN A 79 7.62 -2.16 6.30
N ILE A 80 7.46 -1.18 5.41
CA ILE A 80 7.75 0.23 5.65
C ILE A 80 6.44 1.01 5.62
N GLU A 81 6.13 1.73 6.71
CA GLU A 81 5.01 2.66 6.73
C GLU A 81 5.32 3.86 5.84
N PHE A 82 4.45 4.16 4.89
CA PHE A 82 4.64 5.30 3.99
C PHE A 82 3.48 6.29 4.02
N ALA A 83 2.30 5.85 4.48
CA ALA A 83 1.16 6.73 4.64
C ALA A 83 0.32 6.36 5.87
N LYS A 84 -0.39 7.36 6.38
CA LYS A 84 -1.36 7.26 7.45
C LYS A 84 -2.69 7.81 6.96
N LEU A 85 -3.70 6.95 6.94
CA LEU A 85 -5.08 7.26 6.61
C LEU A 85 -5.96 7.22 7.87
N ALA A 86 -7.23 7.57 7.72
CA ALA A 86 -8.23 7.27 8.75
C ALA A 86 -8.28 5.75 9.02
N PRO A 87 -8.53 5.29 10.26
CA PRO A 87 -8.80 3.89 10.55
C PRO A 87 -10.17 3.45 9.99
N ASN A 88 -10.41 2.14 9.95
CA ASN A 88 -11.69 1.54 9.57
C ASN A 88 -12.18 1.76 8.14
N LEU A 89 -11.34 2.25 7.23
CA LEU A 89 -11.68 2.38 5.82
C LEU A 89 -11.90 0.99 5.18
N LYS A 90 -12.83 0.93 4.23
CA LYS A 90 -13.10 -0.27 3.41
C LYS A 90 -12.23 -0.24 2.14
N MET A 91 -10.91 -0.12 2.34
CA MET A 91 -9.96 -0.07 1.23
C MET A 91 -9.89 -1.41 0.51
N THR A 92 -9.63 -1.35 -0.79
CA THR A 92 -9.41 -2.51 -1.66
C THR A 92 -8.21 -2.26 -2.57
N ALA A 93 -7.74 -3.29 -3.28
CA ALA A 93 -6.68 -3.12 -4.27
C ALA A 93 -7.10 -2.14 -5.40
N ALA A 94 -8.41 -2.02 -5.68
CA ALA A 94 -8.92 -1.08 -6.67
C ALA A 94 -8.68 0.40 -6.30
N ASP A 95 -8.34 0.69 -5.04
CA ASP A 95 -8.01 2.04 -4.57
C ASP A 95 -6.55 2.44 -4.91
N PHE A 96 -5.80 1.56 -5.54
CA PHE A 96 -4.43 1.81 -5.98
C PHE A 96 -4.35 1.88 -7.50
N TYR A 97 -3.49 2.77 -7.99
CA TYR A 97 -3.15 2.86 -9.40
C TYR A 97 -1.63 2.93 -9.55
N ILE A 98 -1.08 1.98 -10.31
CA ILE A 98 0.34 1.78 -10.54
C ILE A 98 0.72 2.52 -11.82
N LEU A 99 1.69 3.42 -11.69
CA LEU A 99 2.22 4.29 -12.74
C LEU A 99 3.68 3.97 -13.05
#